data_AF-A0A1G8YFH4-F1
#
_entry.id   AF-A0A1G8YFH4-F1
#
_cell.length_a   1.000
_cell.length_b   1.000
_cell.length_c   1.000
_cell.angle_alpha   90.00
_cell.angle_beta   90.00
_cell.angle_gamma   90.00
#
_symmetry.space_group_name_H-M   'P 1'
#
loop_
_entity.id
_entity.type
_entity.pdbx_description
1 polymer ?
#
loop_
_entity_poly.entity_id
_entity_poly.type
_entity_poly.pdbx_seq_one_letter_code
_entity_poly.pdbx_strand_id
1 'polypeptide(L)'
;MNDETVQTWLVERSYGQSEDLVTLVYATRDGERHVKQQFSHRMLFDKEVTAGRDVPPDRLEAVADGDTRERYRQEAAQMAENHDPDEEV
;
A
#
# COMPACT_ATOMS: atom_id res chain seq x y z
N MET A 1 18.84 16.18 3.97
CA MET A 1 17.56 16.03 4.70
C MET A 1 17.16 14.60 4.46
N ASN A 2 17.29 13.75 5.47
CA ASN A 2 16.77 12.39 5.37
C ASN A 2 15.26 12.55 5.59
N ASP A 3 14.50 12.54 4.51
CA ASP A 3 13.06 12.38 4.62
C ASP A 3 12.87 10.98 5.21
N GLU A 4 12.44 10.91 6.46
CA GLU A 4 12.34 9.66 7.21
C GLU A 4 11.20 8.85 6.62
N THR A 5 11.43 8.09 5.56
CA THR A 5 10.37 7.28 4.93
C THR A 5 10.20 5.97 5.67
N VAL A 6 8.96 5.48 5.67
CA VAL A 6 8.61 4.16 6.16
C VAL A 6 8.31 3.27 4.98
N GLN A 7 8.96 2.10 4.95
CA GLN A 7 8.65 1.06 3.99
C GLN A 7 7.22 0.55 4.23
N THR A 8 6.40 0.68 3.20
CA THR A 8 5.04 0.13 3.14
C THR A 8 4.94 -0.95 2.06
N TRP A 9 3.92 -1.78 2.15
CA TRP A 9 3.68 -2.94 1.30
C TRP A 9 2.25 -2.91 0.79
N LEU A 10 2.04 -3.33 -0.45
CA LEU A 10 0.71 -3.42 -1.05
C LEU A 10 -0.09 -4.51 -0.32
N VAL A 11 -1.19 -4.11 0.31
CA VAL A 11 -2.05 -5.03 1.09
C VAL A 11 -3.45 -5.15 0.50
N GLU A 12 -3.85 -4.21 -0.35
CA GLU A 12 -5.15 -4.25 -1.00
C GLU A 12 -5.12 -3.50 -2.32
N ARG A 13 -5.70 -4.10 -3.36
CA ARG A 13 -6.07 -3.42 -4.59
C ARG A 13 -7.57 -3.61 -4.82
N SER A 14 -8.29 -2.53 -5.05
CA SER A 14 -9.74 -2.56 -5.29
C SER A 14 -10.10 -1.71 -6.50
N TYR A 15 -10.94 -2.26 -7.37
CA TYR A 15 -11.44 -1.58 -8.56
C TYR A 15 -12.79 -0.95 -8.21
N GLY A 16 -12.88 0.38 -8.34
CA GLY A 16 -14.10 1.13 -8.07
C GLY A 16 -15.23 0.74 -9.03
N GLN A 17 -16.47 0.90 -8.55
CA GLN A 17 -17.70 0.59 -9.31
C GLN A 17 -18.04 1.65 -10.37
N SER A 18 -17.39 2.80 -10.33
CA SER A 18 -17.56 3.91 -11.28
C SER A 18 -16.35 3.97 -12.21
N GLU A 19 -16.60 4.42 -13.44
CA GLU A 19 -15.70 4.38 -14.60
C GLU A 19 -14.25 4.71 -14.22
N ASP A 20 -13.41 3.66 -14.23
CA ASP A 20 -11.95 3.72 -14.23
C ASP A 20 -11.21 4.18 -12.97
N LEU A 21 -11.71 3.98 -11.74
CA LEU A 21 -10.89 4.21 -10.52
C LEU A 21 -10.35 2.92 -9.90
N VAL A 22 -9.06 2.93 -9.52
CA VAL A 22 -8.41 1.87 -8.75
C VAL A 22 -7.88 2.46 -7.46
N THR A 23 -8.20 1.79 -6.35
CA THR A 23 -7.70 2.11 -5.02
C THR A 23 -6.60 1.12 -4.66
N LEU A 24 -5.43 1.64 -4.33
CA LEU A 24 -4.33 0.87 -3.76
C LEU A 24 -4.15 1.26 -2.30
N VAL A 25 -4.04 0.26 -1.44
CA VAL A 25 -3.71 0.46 -0.03
C VAL A 25 -2.34 -0.14 0.23
N TYR A 26 -1.46 0.71 0.74
CA TYR A 26 -0.15 0.31 1.22
C TYR A 26 -0.12 0.41 2.74
N ALA A 27 0.36 -0.62 3.42
CA ALA A 27 0.45 -0.64 4.87
C ALA A 27 1.87 -0.93 5.33
N THR A 28 2.21 -0.44 6.52
CA THR A 28 3.45 -0.83 7.20
C THR A 28 3.43 -2.32 7.51
N ARG A 29 4.59 -2.96 7.65
CA ARG A 29 4.69 -4.40 7.97
C ARG A 29 3.99 -4.80 9.28
N ASP A 30 3.82 -3.88 10.23
CA ASP A 30 3.04 -4.14 11.46
C ASP A 30 1.52 -4.00 11.26
N GLY A 31 1.08 -3.42 10.14
CA GLY A 31 -0.33 -3.13 9.86
C GLY A 31 -0.90 -1.92 10.60
N GLU A 32 -0.15 -1.29 11.51
CA GLU A 32 -0.64 -0.16 12.32
C GLU A 32 -0.95 1.09 11.53
N ARG A 33 -0.23 1.30 10.42
CA ARG A 33 -0.36 2.48 9.59
C ARG A 33 -0.52 2.10 8.13
N HIS A 34 -1.30 2.89 7.41
CA HIS A 34 -1.58 2.67 6.00
C HIS A 34 -1.69 3.99 5.23
N VAL A 35 -1.52 3.94 3.92
CA VAL A 35 -1.83 5.02 3.00
C VAL A 35 -2.72 4.48 1.89
N LYS A 36 -3.76 5.24 1.56
CA LYS A 36 -4.65 4.92 0.46
C LYS A 36 -4.37 5.87 -0.70
N GLN A 37 -4.11 5.29 -1.87
CA GLN A 37 -3.89 6.03 -3.11
C GLN A 37 -4.95 5.64 -4.12
N GLN A 38 -5.55 6.63 -4.79
CA GLN A 38 -6.55 6.40 -5.82
C GLN A 38 -5.98 6.87 -7.16
N PHE A 39 -6.05 5.99 -8.15
CA PHE A 39 -5.55 6.22 -9.49
C PHE A 39 -6.64 5.93 -10.51
N SER A 40 -6.58 6.59 -11.66
CA SER A 40 -7.37 6.17 -12.81
C SER A 40 -6.77 4.93 -13.44
N HIS A 41 -7.61 4.03 -13.99
CA HIS A 41 -7.21 2.77 -14.60
C HIS A 41 -6.15 2.97 -15.69
N ARG A 42 -6.34 3.99 -16.54
CA ARG A 42 -5.38 4.41 -17.57
C ARG A 42 -4.01 4.79 -17.00
N MET A 43 -3.98 5.51 -15.88
CA MET A 43 -2.73 5.94 -15.24
C MET A 43 -2.04 4.77 -14.55
N LEU A 44 -2.82 3.83 -14.00
CA LEU A 44 -2.26 2.64 -13.37
C LEU A 44 -1.60 1.71 -14.40
N PHE A 45 -2.19 1.57 -15.59
CA PHE A 45 -1.58 0.79 -16.68
C PHE A 45 -0.22 1.34 -17.15
N ASP A 46 0.00 2.65 -17.00
CA ASP A 46 1.25 3.31 -17.36
C ASP A 46 2.25 3.35 -16.19
N LYS A 47 1.77 3.05 -14.96
CA LYS A 47 2.58 3.03 -13.74
C LYS A 47 2.85 1.60 -13.29
N GLU A 48 4.12 1.30 -13.10
CA GLU A 48 4.57 0.08 -12.45
C GLU A 48 4.05 0.08 -11.00
N VAL A 49 3.15 -0.86 -10.69
CA VAL A 49 2.65 -1.07 -9.33
C VAL A 49 3.67 -1.94 -8.61
N THR A 50 4.38 -1.35 -7.67
CA THR A 50 5.40 -2.06 -6.89
C THR A 50 4.78 -2.73 -5.67
N ALA A 51 5.40 -3.84 -5.25
CA ALA A 51 5.06 -4.60 -4.05
C ALA A 51 5.20 -3.76 -2.78
N GLY A 52 6.18 -2.85 -2.75
CA GLY A 52 6.43 -1.94 -1.65
C GLY A 52 6.61 -0.48 -2.10
N ARG A 53 6.59 0.42 -1.12
CA ARG A 53 6.84 1.84 -1.36
C ARG A 53 7.34 2.57 -0.13
N ASP A 54 8.30 3.46 -0.32
CA ASP A 54 8.72 4.44 0.67
C ASP A 54 7.71 5.59 0.78
N VAL A 55 7.13 5.74 1.97
CA VAL A 55 6.12 6.76 2.24
C VAL A 55 6.49 7.55 3.50
N PRO A 56 6.42 8.89 3.48
CA PRO A 56 6.64 9.69 4.68
C PRO A 56 5.60 9.35 5.76
N PRO A 57 5.98 9.23 7.05
CA PRO A 57 5.09 8.85 8.13
C PRO A 57 3.93 9.83 8.32
N ASP A 58 4.11 11.11 7.99
CA ASP A 58 3.05 12.13 8.02
C ASP A 58 1.94 11.91 6.97
N ARG A 59 2.21 11.10 5.94
CA ARG A 59 1.21 10.68 4.95
C ARG A 59 0.47 9.42 5.36
N LEU A 60 0.97 8.70 6.37
CA LEU A 60 0.37 7.46 6.83
C LEU A 60 -0.73 7.74 7.86
N GLU A 61 -1.87 7.12 7.66
CA GLU A 61 -3.01 7.15 8.57
C GLU A 61 -2.94 5.93 9.50
N ALA A 62 -3.38 6.09 10.75
CA ALA A 62 -3.44 4.99 11.71
C ALA A 62 -4.65 4.10 11.44
N VAL A 63 -4.42 2.78 11.44
CA VAL A 63 -5.51 1.79 11.33
C VAL A 63 -6.17 1.64 12.71
N ALA A 64 -7.36 2.23 12.85
CA ALA A 64 -8.12 2.20 14.10
C ALA A 64 -8.71 0.81 14.40
N ASP A 65 -9.03 0.04 13.36
CA ASP A 65 -9.77 -1.21 13.47
C ASP A 65 -8.82 -2.40 13.64
N GLY A 66 -8.97 -3.16 14.73
CA GLY A 66 -8.03 -4.24 15.09
C GLY A 66 -8.00 -5.39 14.08
N ASP A 67 -9.17 -5.77 13.56
CA ASP A 67 -9.29 -6.78 12.51
C ASP A 67 -8.60 -6.33 11.21
N THR A 68 -8.79 -5.06 10.84
CA THR A 68 -8.15 -4.49 9.65
C THR A 68 -6.63 -4.45 9.80
N ARG A 69 -6.14 -4.09 11.00
CA ARG A 69 -4.71 -4.07 11.31
C ARG A 69 -4.08 -5.45 11.14
N GLU A 70 -4.70 -6.49 11.70
CA GLU A 70 -4.17 -7.86 11.60
C GLU A 70 -4.17 -8.34 10.14
N ARG A 71 -5.23 -8.05 9.38
CA ARG A 71 -5.28 -8.36 7.95
C ARG A 71 -4.14 -7.66 7.20
N TYR A 72 -3.98 -6.36 7.39
CA TYR A 72 -2.91 -5.61 6.73
C TYR A 72 -1.52 -6.10 7.14
N ARG A 73 -1.31 -6.46 8.40
CA ARG A 73 -0.05 -7.05 8.86
C ARG A 73 0.27 -8.35 8.12
N GLN A 74 -0.69 -9.28 8.05
CA GLN A 74 -0.49 -10.56 7.37
C GLN A 74 -0.19 -10.39 5.88
N GLU A 75 -0.95 -9.53 5.20
CA GLU A 75 -0.73 -9.29 3.77
C GLU A 75 0.60 -8.57 3.52
N ALA A 76 0.94 -7.57 4.33
CA ALA A 76 2.20 -6.84 4.21
C ALA A 76 3.41 -7.74 4.50
N ALA A 77 3.30 -8.63 5.50
CA ALA A 77 4.34 -9.60 5.80
C ALA A 77 4.54 -10.59 4.65
N GLN A 78 3.45 -11.17 4.13
CA GLN A 78 3.52 -12.07 2.98
C GLN A 78 4.10 -11.38 1.74
N MET A 79 3.69 -10.15 1.45
CA MET A 79 4.23 -9.38 0.33
C MET A 79 5.74 -9.16 0.50
N ALA A 80 6.17 -8.77 1.71
CA ALA A 80 7.57 -8.56 2.04
C ALA A 80 8.44 -9.82 2.06
N GLU A 81 7.84 -10.98 2.27
CA GLU A 81 8.54 -12.27 2.27
C GLU A 81 8.70 -12.84 0.86
N ASN A 82 7.76 -12.55 -0.04
CA ASN A 82 7.75 -13.09 -1.40
C ASN A 82 8.34 -12.12 -2.43
N HIS A 83 8.35 -10.81 -2.16
CA HIS A 83 8.71 -9.77 -3.12
C HIS A 83 9.65 -8.73 -2.52
N ASP A 84 10.54 -8.20 -3.36
CA ASP A 84 11.31 -6.99 -3.04
C ASP A 84 10.42 -5.74 -3.12
N PRO A 85 10.70 -4.67 -2.35
CA PRO A 85 9.82 -3.49 -2.31
C PRO A 85 9.71 -2.78 -3.66
N ASP A 86 10.76 -2.82 -4.50
CA ASP A 86 10.76 -2.24 -5.85
C ASP A 86 10.31 -3.24 -6.93
N GLU A 87 9.95 -4.47 -6.56
CA GLU A 87 9.47 -5.48 -7.51
C GLU A 87 8.03 -5.19 -7.94
N GLU A 88 7.75 -5.36 -9.23
CA GLU A 88 6.45 -5.11 -9.83
C GLU A 88 5.47 -6.28 -9.60
N VAL A 89 4.18 -5.97 -9.34
CA VAL A 89 3.11 -6.96 -9.01
C VAL A 89 1.78 -6.74 -9.73
#